data_AF-A0A9E1YYJ2-F1
#
_entry.id   AF-A0A9E1YYJ2-F1
#
_cell.length_a   1.000
_cell.length_b   1.000
_cell.length_c   1.000
_cell.angle_alpha   90.00
_cell.angle_beta   90.00
_cell.angle_gamma   90.00
#
_symmetry.space_group_name_H-M   'P 1'
#
loop_
_entity.id
_entity.type
_entity.pdbx_description
1 polymer ?
#
loop_
_entity_poly.entity_id
_entity_poly.type
_entity_poly.pdbx_seq_one_letter_code
_entity_poly.pdbx_strand_id
1 'polypeptide(L)'
;MSNSHEQPHMHEDNEDPDGWSTWGIGIGSTFLVIATVAISTGIYYQAETSEALTKHVNIRYEQRNMVMAAQAAVLEESARWVSKENPESAGTIDRLVIPIDQAMDIVAGNN
;
A
#
# COMPACT_ATOMS: atom_id res chain seq x y z
N MET A 1 -20.62 6.86 84.70
CA MET A 1 -19.37 7.52 84.28
C MET A 1 -19.00 6.90 82.94
N SER A 2 -19.24 7.65 81.86
CA SER A 2 -18.96 7.22 80.48
C SER A 2 -17.53 7.63 80.16
N ASN A 3 -16.62 6.68 80.00
CA ASN A 3 -15.29 6.97 79.47
C ASN A 3 -15.43 7.20 77.96
N SER A 4 -15.33 8.45 77.54
CA SER A 4 -15.19 8.84 76.14
C SER A 4 -13.96 8.14 75.56
N HIS A 5 -14.17 7.22 74.64
CA HIS A 5 -13.13 6.70 73.76
C HIS A 5 -12.87 7.76 72.67
N GLU A 6 -12.31 8.91 73.06
CA GLU A 6 -11.59 9.75 72.11
C GLU A 6 -10.20 9.14 71.98
N GLN A 7 -10.07 8.16 71.08
CA GLN A 7 -8.76 7.82 70.56
C GLN A 7 -8.28 9.06 69.78
N PRO A 8 -7.12 9.65 70.14
CA PRO A 8 -6.51 10.64 69.27
C PRO A 8 -6.19 9.90 67.97
N HIS A 9 -6.81 10.33 66.86
CA HIS A 9 -6.41 9.90 65.52
C HIS A 9 -4.91 10.18 65.41
N MET A 10 -4.09 9.14 65.58
CA MET A 10 -2.65 9.26 65.39
C MET A 10 -2.48 9.65 63.93
N HIS A 11 -1.87 10.81 63.73
CA HIS A 11 -1.63 11.42 62.42
C HIS A 11 -0.65 10.61 61.53
N GLU A 12 -0.36 9.37 61.92
CA GLU A 12 0.63 8.45 61.36
C GLU A 12 0.01 7.09 60.97
N ASP A 13 -1.29 7.04 60.63
CA ASP A 13 -1.84 5.91 59.87
C ASP A 13 -1.27 5.96 58.43
N ASN A 14 -0.03 5.48 58.29
CA ASN A 14 0.72 5.33 57.04
C ASN A 14 0.14 4.22 56.11
N GLU A 15 -1.08 3.76 56.35
CA GLU A 15 -1.75 2.73 55.54
C GLU A 15 -2.51 3.32 54.34
N ASP A 16 -2.90 4.61 54.41
CA ASP A 16 -3.59 5.27 53.31
C ASP A 16 -2.58 5.84 52.28
N PRO A 17 -2.74 5.54 50.98
CA PRO A 17 -1.84 6.08 49.96
C PRO A 17 -1.91 7.60 49.95
N ASP A 18 -0.75 8.25 50.07
CA ASP A 18 -0.63 9.70 50.00
C ASP A 18 -1.37 10.25 48.78
N GLY A 19 -2.00 11.43 48.91
CA GLY A 19 -2.73 12.08 47.81
C GLY A 19 -1.89 12.24 46.53
N TRP A 20 -0.57 12.36 46.67
CA TRP A 20 0.38 12.37 45.55
C TRP A 20 0.43 11.05 44.75
N SER A 21 0.20 9.92 45.40
CA SER A 21 0.12 8.59 44.76
C SER A 21 -1.05 8.52 43.79
N THR A 22 -2.19 9.11 44.14
CA THR A 22 -3.38 9.18 43.26
C THR A 22 -3.08 9.97 41.99
N TRP A 23 -2.40 11.12 42.12
CA TRP A 23 -1.99 11.93 40.97
C TRP A 23 -0.93 11.22 40.11
N GLY A 24 0.04 10.55 40.74
CA GLY A 24 1.05 9.77 40.04
C GLY A 24 0.46 8.64 39.20
N ILE A 25 -0.49 7.88 39.77
CA ILE A 25 -1.21 6.81 39.06
C ILE A 25 -2.07 7.39 37.93
N GLY A 26 -2.78 8.49 38.17
CA GLY A 26 -3.62 9.14 37.15
C GLY A 26 -2.83 9.65 35.95
N ILE A 27 -1.71 10.35 36.19
CA ILE A 27 -0.86 10.88 35.13
C ILE A 27 -0.13 9.73 34.41
N GLY A 28 0.41 8.77 35.16
CA GLY A 28 1.11 7.62 34.61
C GLY A 28 0.24 6.75 33.71
N SER A 29 -1.00 6.46 34.13
CA SER A 29 -1.97 5.70 33.32
C SER A 29 -2.34 6.44 32.04
N THR A 30 -2.47 7.77 32.08
CA THR A 30 -2.74 8.59 30.90
C THR A 30 -1.62 8.45 29.85
N PHE A 31 -0.35 8.53 30.29
CA PHE A 31 0.79 8.35 29.39
C PHE A 31 0.85 6.93 28.81
N LEU A 32 0.51 5.90 29.58
CA LEU A 32 0.46 4.52 29.08
C LEU A 32 -0.60 4.36 27.98
N VAL A 33 -1.78 4.96 28.13
CA VAL A 33 -2.83 4.93 27.11
C VAL A 33 -2.35 5.64 25.84
N ILE A 34 -1.77 6.84 25.97
CA ILE A 34 -1.25 7.60 24.83
C ILE A 34 -0.17 6.80 24.09
N ALA A 35 0.79 6.22 24.82
CA ALA A 35 1.86 5.41 24.24
C ALA A 35 1.29 4.20 23.49
N THR A 36 0.32 3.51 24.08
CA THR A 36 -0.32 2.34 23.47
C THR A 36 -1.01 2.70 22.16
N VAL A 37 -1.79 3.79 22.15
CA VAL A 37 -2.47 4.28 20.95
C VAL A 37 -1.48 4.73 19.88
N ALA A 38 -0.41 5.44 20.26
CA ALA A 38 0.61 5.89 19.33
C ALA A 38 1.35 4.71 18.68
N ILE A 39 1.72 3.70 19.47
CA ILE A 39 2.38 2.49 18.97
C ILE A 39 1.45 1.71 18.05
N SER A 40 0.20 1.47 18.45
CA SER A 40 -0.75 0.73 17.61
C SER A 40 -1.03 1.45 16.29
N THR A 41 -1.20 2.77 16.35
CA THR A 41 -1.43 3.61 15.17
C THR A 41 -0.21 3.63 14.26
N GLY A 42 1.00 3.72 14.84
CA GLY A 42 2.25 3.67 14.09
C GLY A 42 2.45 2.35 13.36
N ILE A 43 2.19 1.22 14.02
CA ILE A 43 2.27 -0.12 13.41
C ILE A 43 1.25 -0.24 12.27
N TYR A 44 0.01 0.21 12.51
CA TYR A 44 -1.06 0.15 11.50
C TYR A 44 -0.69 0.92 10.23
N TYR A 45 -0.28 2.19 10.35
CA TYR A 45 0.06 3.00 9.18
C TYR A 45 1.35 2.53 8.49
N GLN A 46 2.32 1.99 9.23
CA GLN A 46 3.50 1.36 8.60
C GLN A 46 3.09 0.14 7.77
N ALA A 47 2.21 -0.71 8.29
CA ALA A 47 1.70 -1.86 7.54
C ALA A 47 0.93 -1.41 6.28
N GLU A 48 -0.01 -0.47 6.43
CA GLU A 48 -0.82 0.05 5.32
C GLU A 48 0.05 0.69 4.22
N THR A 49 1.01 1.53 4.60
CA THR A 49 1.89 2.20 3.61
C THR A 49 2.84 1.22 2.93
N SER A 50 3.36 0.22 3.64
CA SER A 50 4.20 -0.82 3.03
C SER A 50 3.41 -1.67 2.03
N GLU A 51 2.19 -2.08 2.38
CA GLU A 51 1.32 -2.88 1.51
C GLU A 51 0.89 -2.08 0.26
N ALA A 52 0.53 -0.81 0.45
CA ALA A 52 0.19 0.09 -0.66
C ALA A 52 1.37 0.29 -1.63
N LEU A 53 2.57 0.51 -1.10
CA LEU A 53 3.78 0.68 -1.92
C LEU A 53 4.11 -0.60 -2.70
N THR A 54 4.08 -1.77 -2.04
CA THR A 54 4.37 -3.04 -2.68
C THR A 54 3.36 -3.39 -3.78
N LYS A 55 2.06 -3.20 -3.54
CA LYS A 55 1.02 -3.44 -4.56
C LYS A 55 1.19 -2.53 -5.78
N HIS A 56 1.43 -1.24 -5.54
CA HIS A 56 1.61 -0.25 -6.62
C HIS A 56 2.84 -0.56 -7.48
N VAL A 57 3.92 -1.01 -6.85
CA VAL A 57 5.14 -1.45 -7.55
C VAL A 57 4.86 -2.71 -8.38
N ASN A 58 4.15 -3.69 -7.83
CA ASN A 58 3.85 -4.95 -8.52
C ASN A 58 2.95 -4.74 -9.76
N ILE A 59 1.88 -3.93 -9.64
CA ILE A 59 0.98 -3.61 -10.77
C ILE A 59 1.74 -2.93 -11.91
N ARG A 60 2.66 -2.00 -11.60
CA ARG A 60 3.48 -1.33 -12.64
C ARG A 60 4.37 -2.31 -13.39
N TYR A 61 5.00 -3.25 -12.69
CA TYR A 61 5.84 -4.26 -13.34
C TYR A 61 5.01 -5.25 -14.15
N GLU A 62 3.85 -5.66 -13.65
CA GLU A 62 2.95 -6.57 -14.35
C GLU A 62 2.43 -5.96 -15.65
N GLN A 63 1.96 -4.71 -15.60
CA GLN A 63 1.53 -3.97 -16.79
C GLN A 63 2.68 -3.77 -17.79
N ARG A 64 3.88 -3.41 -17.30
CA ARG A 64 5.06 -3.27 -18.16
C ARG A 64 5.43 -4.61 -18.82
N ASN A 65 5.39 -5.71 -18.09
CA ASN A 65 5.70 -7.03 -18.59
C ASN A 65 4.65 -7.51 -19.61
N MET A 66 3.36 -7.24 -19.38
CA MET A 66 2.31 -7.52 -20.35
C MET A 66 2.49 -6.72 -21.65
N VAL A 67 2.86 -5.43 -21.57
CA VAL A 67 3.12 -4.59 -22.75
C VAL A 67 4.35 -5.09 -23.51
N MET A 68 5.44 -5.42 -22.80
CA MET A 68 6.65 -5.97 -23.42
C MET A 68 6.38 -7.33 -24.06
N ALA A 69 5.62 -8.21 -23.41
CA ALA A 69 5.22 -9.50 -23.96
C ALA A 69 4.30 -9.34 -25.19
N ALA A 70 3.36 -8.40 -25.15
CA ALA A 70 2.51 -8.10 -26.30
C ALA A 70 3.32 -7.52 -27.48
N GLN A 71 4.29 -6.64 -27.21
CA GLN A 71 5.18 -6.11 -28.24
C GLN A 71 6.08 -7.20 -28.83
N ALA A 72 6.65 -8.07 -28.00
CA ALA A 72 7.44 -9.22 -28.45
C ALA A 72 6.59 -10.17 -29.33
N ALA A 73 5.36 -10.47 -28.91
CA ALA A 73 4.44 -11.31 -29.67
C ALA A 73 4.07 -10.69 -31.04
N VAL A 74 3.90 -9.36 -31.10
CA VAL A 74 3.64 -8.66 -32.37
C VAL A 74 4.87 -8.69 -33.30
N LEU A 75 6.08 -8.64 -32.75
CA LEU A 75 7.32 -8.73 -33.53
C LEU A 75 7.57 -10.15 -34.06
N GLU A 76 7.18 -11.19 -33.32
CA GLU A 76 7.30 -12.59 -33.73
C GLU A 76 6.18 -13.06 -34.67
N GLU A 77 5.12 -12.28 -34.82
CA GLU A 77 3.96 -12.69 -35.61
C GLU A 77 4.29 -12.67 -37.11
N SER A 78 4.13 -13.83 -37.76
CA SER A 78 4.35 -14.00 -39.20
C SER A 78 3.50 -13.04 -40.05
N ALA A 79 3.97 -12.72 -41.26
CA ALA A 79 3.26 -11.88 -42.21
C ALA A 79 1.80 -12.30 -42.37
N ARG A 80 0.86 -11.37 -42.12
CA ARG A 80 -0.57 -11.65 -42.19
C ARG A 80 -1.36 -10.47 -42.76
N TRP A 81 -2.48 -10.79 -43.39
CA TRP A 81 -3.45 -9.81 -43.87
C TRP A 81 -4.33 -9.34 -42.72
N VAL A 82 -4.44 -8.03 -42.53
CA VAL A 82 -5.31 -7.39 -41.54
C VAL A 82 -6.32 -6.52 -42.27
N SER A 83 -7.60 -6.85 -42.11
CA SER A 83 -8.70 -6.04 -42.62
C SER A 83 -9.11 -5.02 -41.56
N LYS A 84 -9.13 -3.73 -41.91
CA LYS A 84 -9.65 -2.67 -41.05
C LYS A 84 -10.83 -1.98 -41.73
N GLU A 85 -11.88 -1.74 -40.96
CA GLU A 85 -13.03 -0.95 -41.39
C GLU A 85 -12.59 0.49 -41.68
N ASN A 86 -12.95 1.01 -42.85
CA ASN A 86 -12.55 2.35 -43.24
C ASN A 86 -13.46 3.38 -42.53
N PRO A 87 -12.93 4.30 -41.72
CA PRO A 87 -13.75 5.32 -41.07
C PRO A 87 -14.34 6.35 -42.05
N GLU A 88 -13.82 6.43 -43.29
CA GLU A 88 -14.23 7.43 -44.29
C GLU A 88 -15.06 6.85 -45.45
N SER A 89 -15.23 5.53 -45.53
CA SER A 89 -16.12 4.89 -46.52
C SER A 89 -16.69 3.57 -45.99
N ALA A 90 -17.86 3.14 -46.48
CA ALA A 90 -18.52 1.92 -46.04
C ALA A 90 -17.85 0.61 -46.54
N GLY A 91 -16.51 0.58 -46.60
CA GLY A 91 -15.73 -0.55 -47.10
C GLY A 91 -14.59 -0.94 -46.15
N THR A 92 -14.00 -2.11 -46.39
CA THR A 92 -12.83 -2.60 -45.66
C THR A 92 -11.56 -2.32 -46.46
N ILE A 93 -10.48 -1.90 -45.78
CA ILE A 93 -9.14 -1.79 -46.37
C ILE A 93 -8.30 -2.95 -45.84
N ASP A 94 -7.88 -3.83 -46.74
CA ASP A 94 -6.97 -4.92 -46.42
C ASP A 94 -5.53 -4.42 -46.49
N ARG A 95 -4.78 -4.60 -45.40
CA ARG A 95 -3.36 -4.24 -45.30
C ARG A 95 -2.55 -5.48 -44.97
N LEU A 96 -1.51 -5.73 -45.75
CA LEU A 96 -0.51 -6.74 -45.42
C LEU A 96 0.41 -6.16 -44.33
N VAL A 97 0.44 -6.80 -43.16
CA VAL A 97 1.39 -6.48 -42.09
C VAL A 97 2.51 -7.50 -42.15
N ILE A 98 3.73 -7.03 -42.38
CA ILE A 98 4.95 -7.84 -42.44
C ILE A 98 5.81 -7.57 -41.20
N PRO A 99 6.50 -8.59 -40.65
CA PRO A 99 7.49 -8.43 -39.60
C PRO A 99 8.56 -7.42 -40.00
N ILE A 100 9.10 -6.68 -39.02
CA ILE A 100 10.04 -5.59 -39.31
C ILE A 100 11.34 -6.09 -39.95
N ASP A 101 11.80 -7.29 -39.59
CA ASP A 101 13.00 -7.90 -40.17
C ASP A 101 12.81 -8.18 -41.66
N GLN A 102 11.65 -8.72 -42.04
CA GLN A 102 11.28 -8.95 -43.45
C GLN A 102 11.08 -7.64 -44.21
N ALA A 103 10.50 -6.62 -43.56
CA ALA A 103 10.35 -5.30 -44.16
C ALA A 103 11.70 -4.64 -44.43
N MET A 104 12.67 -4.79 -43.52
CA MET A 104 14.01 -4.26 -43.66
C MET A 104 14.78 -4.94 -44.80
N ASP A 105 14.66 -6.26 -44.97
CA ASP A 105 15.27 -6.97 -46.10
C ASP A 105 14.74 -6.49 -47.46
N ILE A 106 13.42 -6.27 -47.56
CA ILE A 106 12.78 -5.72 -48.76
C ILE A 106 13.31 -4.31 -49.08
N VAL A 107 13.45 -3.45 -48.08
CA VAL A 107 13.95 -2.07 -48.26
C VAL A 107 15.45 -2.05 -48.59
N ALA A 108 16.24 -2.93 -47.98
CA ALA A 108 17.67 -3.07 -48.25
C ALA A 108 17.96 -3.69 -49.62
N GLY A 109 16.96 -4.27 -50.29
CA GLY A 109 17.10 -4.93 -51.60
C GLY A 109 17.77 -6.29 -51.51
N ASN A 110 17.83 -6.89 -50.32
CA ASN A 110 18.28 -8.26 -50.11
C ASN A 110 17.07 -9.18 -50.36
N ASN A 111 16.85 -9.56 -51.63
CA ASN A 111 15.92 -10.63 -51.98
C ASN A 111 16.63 -11.99 -51.96
#